data_AF-A0A0W0G2H1-F1
#
_entry.id   AF-A0A0W0G2H1-F1
#
_cell.length_a   1.000
_cell.length_b   1.000
_cell.length_c   1.000
_cell.angle_alpha   90.00
_cell.angle_beta   90.00
_cell.angle_gamma   90.00
#
_symmetry.space_group_name_H-M   'P 1'
#
loop_
_entity.id
_entity.type
_entity.pdbx_description
1 polymer ?
#
loop_
_entity_poly.entity_id
_entity_poly.type
_entity_poly.pdbx_seq_one_letter_code
_entity_poly.pdbx_strand_id
1 'polypeptide(L)'
;MPIDTTASEVIFEIVNDTDEPVRLFKGSVTTTLDKDDCLAIVLMAGTTYHYTIAQRTRTTQIMVKSWQDIRCKVSIFTELMEVPLACRPPEG
;
A
#
# COMPACT_ATOMS: atom_id res chain seq x y z
N MET A 1 -14.02 29.78 -6.11
CA MET A 1 -13.53 28.84 -7.14
C MET A 1 -14.20 27.50 -6.90
N PRO A 2 -14.81 26.85 -7.89
CA PRO A 2 -15.01 25.42 -7.78
C PRO A 2 -13.63 24.77 -7.85
N ILE A 3 -13.26 24.01 -6.82
CA ILE A 3 -12.10 23.12 -6.91
C ILE A 3 -12.54 22.00 -7.85
N ASP A 4 -11.94 21.94 -9.03
CA ASP A 4 -11.98 20.74 -9.85
C ASP A 4 -11.35 19.62 -9.03
N THR A 5 -12.20 18.79 -8.41
CA THR A 5 -11.79 17.55 -7.75
C THR A 5 -11.56 16.49 -8.83
N THR A 6 -10.67 16.76 -9.79
CA THR A 6 -10.23 15.74 -10.73
C THR A 6 -9.56 14.66 -9.90
N ALA A 7 -10.16 13.47 -9.83
CA ALA A 7 -9.63 12.36 -9.08
C ALA A 7 -8.22 12.05 -9.62
N SER A 8 -7.21 12.49 -8.88
CA SER A 8 -5.83 12.27 -9.27
C SER A 8 -5.54 10.78 -9.15
N GLU A 9 -4.89 10.22 -10.17
CA GLU A 9 -4.37 8.86 -10.12
C GLU A 9 -3.13 8.87 -9.23
N VAL A 10 -3.11 7.97 -8.25
CA VAL A 10 -2.00 7.83 -7.30
C VAL A 10 -1.32 6.50 -7.54
N ILE A 11 0.01 6.48 -7.56
CA ILE A 11 0.75 5.22 -7.68
C ILE A 11 1.07 4.68 -6.29
N PHE A 12 0.69 3.42 -6.07
CA PHE A 12 1.04 2.64 -4.89
C PHE A 12 1.90 1.44 -5.29
N GLU A 13 3.13 1.38 -4.78
CA GLU A 13 4.07 0.30 -5.07
C GLU A 13 4.21 -0.62 -3.86
N ILE A 14 4.05 -1.92 -4.08
CA ILE A 14 4.35 -2.98 -3.12
C ILE A 14 5.58 -3.73 -3.61
N VAL A 15 6.64 -3.72 -2.80
CA VAL A 15 7.88 -4.44 -3.09
C VAL A 15 8.04 -5.58 -2.11
N ASN A 16 8.29 -6.79 -2.61
CA ASN A 16 8.67 -7.93 -1.77
C ASN A 16 10.18 -7.91 -1.52
N ASP A 17 10.59 -7.28 -0.41
CA ASP A 17 11.99 -7.23 0.04
C ASP A 17 12.37 -8.42 0.95
N THR A 18 11.56 -9.48 0.95
CA THR A 18 11.80 -10.69 1.75
C THR A 18 12.34 -11.84 0.90
N ASP A 19 12.95 -12.84 1.55
CA ASP A 19 13.51 -14.01 0.86
C ASP A 19 12.45 -15.00 0.35
N GLU A 20 11.19 -14.82 0.73
CA GLU A 20 10.12 -15.78 0.45
C GLU A 20 9.01 -15.15 -0.39
N PRO A 21 8.37 -15.92 -1.27
CA PRO A 21 7.25 -15.42 -2.04
C PRO A 21 6.10 -14.94 -1.14
N VAL A 22 5.55 -13.79 -1.50
CA VAL A 22 4.42 -13.17 -0.82
C VAL A 22 3.20 -13.23 -1.72
N ARG A 23 2.05 -13.62 -1.17
CA ARG A 23 0.77 -13.58 -1.88
C ARG A 23 -0.03 -12.36 -1.45
N LEU A 24 -0.36 -11.52 -2.42
CA LEU A 24 -1.23 -10.37 -2.27
C LEU A 24 -2.64 -10.73 -2.75
N PHE A 25 -3.65 -10.43 -1.93
CA PHE A 25 -5.06 -10.64 -2.26
C PHE A 25 -5.81 -9.31 -2.25
N LYS A 26 -6.62 -9.08 -3.29
CA LYS A 26 -7.61 -8.01 -3.37
C LYS A 26 -8.97 -8.64 -3.70
N GLY A 27 -9.74 -8.96 -2.68
CA GLY A 27 -10.95 -9.79 -2.84
C GLY A 27 -10.58 -11.19 -3.33
N SER A 28 -11.12 -11.59 -4.49
CA SER A 28 -10.81 -12.87 -5.13
C SER A 28 -9.54 -12.85 -6.00
N VAL A 29 -9.03 -11.67 -6.33
CA VAL A 29 -7.83 -11.53 -7.16
C VAL A 29 -6.60 -11.79 -6.30
N THR A 30 -5.72 -12.67 -6.77
CA THR A 30 -4.47 -13.03 -6.10
C THR A 30 -3.28 -12.82 -7.02
N THR A 31 -2.21 -12.25 -6.48
CA THR A 31 -0.93 -12.07 -7.16
C THR A 31 0.19 -12.54 -6.25
N THR A 32 1.13 -13.32 -6.78
CA THR A 32 2.34 -13.72 -6.07
C THR A 32 3.47 -12.77 -6.46
N LEU A 33 4.24 -12.33 -5.48
CA LEU A 33 5.46 -11.55 -5.65
C LEU A 33 6.62 -12.40 -5.15
N ASP A 34 7.54 -12.76 -6.03
CA ASP A 34 8.80 -13.40 -5.66
C ASP A 34 9.75 -12.35 -5.04
N LYS A 35 10.95 -12.76 -4.61
CA LYS A 35 11.91 -11.84 -4.01
C LYS A 35 12.27 -10.73 -5.00
N ASP A 36 12.30 -9.49 -4.51
CA ASP A 36 12.60 -8.25 -5.25
C ASP A 36 11.55 -7.87 -6.32
N ASP A 37 10.45 -8.63 -6.44
CA ASP A 37 9.33 -8.24 -7.30
C ASP A 37 8.63 -6.99 -6.76
N CYS A 38 8.16 -6.17 -7.71
CA CYS A 38 7.41 -4.95 -7.44
C CYS A 38 6.07 -4.96 -8.18
N LEU A 39 4.99 -4.70 -7.45
CA LEU A 39 3.67 -4.46 -8.01
C LEU A 39 3.30 -2.99 -7.85
N ALA A 40 3.17 -2.29 -8.98
CA ALA A 40 2.61 -0.95 -9.04
C ALA A 40 1.09 -1.02 -9.24
N ILE A 41 0.35 -0.27 -8.43
CA ILE A 41 -1.11 -0.21 -8.47
C ILE A 41 -1.52 1.25 -8.59
N VAL A 42 -2.36 1.55 -9.59
CA VAL A 42 -2.99 2.86 -9.73
C VAL A 42 -4.23 2.91 -8.84
N LEU A 43 -4.25 3.85 -7.90
CA LEU A 43 -5.33 4.08 -6.95
C LEU A 43 -6.05 5.38 -7.31
N MET A 44 -7.38 5.36 -7.15
CA MET A 44 -8.18 6.58 -7.26
C MET A 44 -8.09 7.36 -5.95
N ALA A 45 -7.75 8.65 -6.04
CA ALA A 45 -7.72 9.53 -4.87
C ALA A 45 -9.06 9.50 -4.09
N GLY A 46 -8.96 9.49 -2.77
CA GLY A 46 -10.10 9.42 -1.86
C GLY A 46 -10.73 8.04 -1.71
N THR A 47 -10.33 7.05 -2.51
CA THR A 47 -10.79 5.66 -2.39
C THR A 47 -9.90 4.89 -1.42
N THR A 48 -10.54 4.06 -0.58
CA THR A 48 -9.86 3.14 0.33
C THR A 48 -9.80 1.75 -0.29
N TYR A 49 -8.61 1.16 -0.30
CA TYR A 49 -8.35 -0.18 -0.83
C TYR A 49 -7.86 -1.10 0.28
N HIS A 50 -8.40 -2.31 0.30
CA HIS A 50 -8.05 -3.34 1.28
C HIS A 50 -7.29 -4.46 0.59
N TYR A 51 -6.14 -4.81 1.14
CA TYR A 51 -5.34 -5.93 0.68
C TYR A 51 -5.01 -6.87 1.82
N THR A 52 -5.00 -8.16 1.54
CA THR A 52 -4.45 -9.16 2.44
C THR A 52 -3.09 -9.59 1.89
N ILE A 53 -2.09 -9.62 2.74
CA ILE A 53 -0.74 -10.09 2.41
C ILE A 53 -0.52 -11.38 3.20
N ALA A 54 -0.21 -12.47 2.51
CA ALA A 54 0.09 -13.75 3.14
C ALA A 54 1.49 -14.22 2.75
N GLN A 55 2.28 -14.58 3.76
CA GLN A 55 3.60 -15.16 3.62
C GLN A 55 3.71 -16.37 4.55
N ARG A 56 3.91 -17.56 3.97
CA ARG A 56 3.87 -18.85 4.69
C ARG A 56 2.64 -18.97 5.61
N THR A 57 2.83 -18.85 6.92
CA THR A 57 1.83 -18.99 7.98
C THR A 57 1.35 -17.65 8.53
N ARG A 58 1.93 -16.53 8.06
CA ARG A 58 1.60 -15.18 8.50
C ARG A 58 0.70 -14.52 7.48
N THR A 59 -0.36 -13.89 7.98
CA THR A 59 -1.30 -13.12 7.18
C THR A 59 -1.50 -11.79 7.86
N THR A 60 -1.43 -10.71 7.08
CA THR A 60 -1.71 -9.36 7.54
C THR A 60 -2.64 -8.65 6.56
N GLN A 61 -3.35 -7.64 7.03
CA GLN A 61 -4.21 -6.82 6.21
C GLN A 61 -3.67 -5.40 6.18
N ILE A 62 -3.55 -4.84 4.99
CA ILE A 62 -3.21 -3.44 4.79
C ILE A 62 -4.42 -2.71 4.22
N MET A 63 -4.65 -1.51 4.74
CA MET A 63 -5.66 -0.58 4.24
C MET A 63 -4.93 0.63 3.70
N VAL A 64 -5.12 0.92 2.41
CA VAL A 64 -4.48 2.03 1.72
C VAL A 64 -5.54 3.04 1.35
N LYS A 65 -5.48 4.23 1.93
CA LYS A 65 -6.30 5.37 1.54
C LYS A 65 -5.40 6.42 0.92
N SER A 66 -5.52 6.60 -0.38
CA SER A 66 -4.60 7.46 -1.13
C SER A 66 -5.15 8.88 -1.28
N TRP A 67 -4.27 9.85 -1.03
CA TRP A 67 -4.46 11.28 -1.32
C TRP A 67 -3.25 11.88 -2.05
N GLN A 68 -2.12 11.16 -2.10
CA GLN A 68 -0.84 11.45 -2.78
C GLN A 68 -0.03 10.14 -2.93
N ASP A 69 1.06 10.10 -3.71
CA ASP A 69 1.88 8.89 -3.97
C ASP A 69 2.43 8.20 -2.71
N ILE A 70 2.38 6.85 -2.69
CA ILE A 70 2.75 6.03 -1.53
C ILE A 70 3.63 4.84 -1.97
N ARG A 71 4.68 4.55 -1.20
CA ARG A 71 5.49 3.32 -1.36
C ARG A 71 5.40 2.48 -0.09
N CYS A 72 5.18 1.17 -0.23
CA CYS A 72 5.16 0.23 0.87
C CYS A 72 6.15 -0.92 0.63
N LYS A 73 6.92 -1.24 1.67
CA LYS A 73 7.82 -2.39 1.69
C LYS A 73 7.26 -3.45 2.63
N VAL A 74 7.38 -4.71 2.25
CA VAL A 74 6.89 -5.85 3.04
C VAL A 74 7.96 -6.31 4.04
N SER A 75 8.61 -5.36 4.73
CA SER A 75 9.58 -5.63 5.80
C SER A 75 8.90 -5.94 7.14
N ILE A 76 7.57 -5.81 7.20
CA ILE A 76 6.76 -5.83 8.42
C ILE A 76 6.26 -7.25 8.69
N PHE A 77 7.16 -8.11 9.16
CA PHE A 77 6.74 -9.14 10.12
C PHE A 77 7.62 -9.16 11.38
N THR A 78 8.41 -8.11 11.62
CA THR A 78 9.19 -7.97 12.86
C THR A 78 8.85 -6.74 13.67
N GLU A 79 8.41 -5.61 13.10
CA GLU A 79 8.01 -4.44 13.89
C GLU A 79 6.81 -3.73 13.27
N LEU A 80 5.74 -3.63 14.06
CA LEU A 80 4.57 -2.78 13.81
C LEU A 80 5.05 -1.34 13.59
N MET A 81 5.27 -0.94 12.33
CA MET A 81 5.47 0.46 12.01
C MET A 81 4.10 1.09 11.76
N GLU A 82 3.52 1.67 12.82
CA GLU A 82 2.64 2.81 12.64
C GLU A 82 3.47 3.87 11.90
N VAL A 83 3.23 4.01 10.59
CA VAL A 83 3.77 5.15 9.85
C VAL A 83 2.97 6.36 10.33
N PRO A 84 3.55 7.31 11.09
CA PRO A 84 2.83 8.51 11.43
C PRO A 84 2.76 9.30 10.13
N LEU A 85 1.57 9.41 9.55
CA LEU A 85 1.27 10.49 8.61
C LEU A 85 1.27 11.79 9.42
N ALA A 86 2.47 12.30 9.73
CA ALA A 86 2.65 13.61 10.30
C ALA A 86 2.44 14.64 9.19
N CYS A 87 1.18 14.86 8.82
CA CYS A 87 0.77 16.11 8.21
C CYS A 87 0.79 17.17 9.30
N ARG A 88 1.97 17.70 9.62
CA ARG A 88 2.05 18.92 10.43
C ARG A 88 1.74 20.08 9.48
N PRO A 89 0.62 20.83 9.65
CA PRO A 89 0.44 22.04 8.88
C PRO A 89 1.54 23.05 9.27
N PRO A 90 2.01 23.89 8.34
CA PRO A 90 2.90 24.98 8.71
C PRO A 90 2.14 25.91 9.66
N GLU A 91 2.65 26.06 10.88
CA GLU A 91 2.20 27.09 11.81
C GLU A 91 2.52 28.45 11.18
N GLY A 92 1.47 29.25 10.95
CA GLY A 92 1.57 30.67 10.63
C GLY A 92 1.29 31.49 11.88
#